data_AF-A0A954IG11-F1
#
_entry.id   AF-A0A954IG11-F1
#
_cell.length_a   1.000
_cell.length_b   1.000
_cell.length_c   1.000
_cell.angle_alpha   90.00
_cell.angle_beta   90.00
_cell.angle_gamma   90.00
#
_symmetry.space_group_name_H-M   'P 1'
#
loop_
_entity.id
_entity.type
_entity.pdbx_description
1 polymer ?
#
loop_
_entity_poly.entity_id
_entity_poly.type
_entity_poly.pdbx_seq_one_letter_code
_entity_poly.pdbx_strand_id
1 'polypeptide(L)'
;HYEGNRRIQKAVSATDGKNTTMAHVTGWRAEVFIPYELLKPLRNTPPESGSRWRANFYRVDYDHSRITGWDWARVGPSFHDFNNFGTLIFE
;
A
#
# COMPACT_ATOMS: atom_id res chain seq x y z
N HIS A 1 -6.62 -2.02 -19.43
CA HIS A 1 -5.24 -1.48 -19.48
C HIS A 1 -5.09 -0.37 -18.43
N TYR A 2 -4.00 -0.39 -17.65
CA TYR A 2 -3.69 0.55 -16.55
C TYR A 2 -2.93 1.79 -17.07
N GLU A 3 -3.49 2.44 -18.08
CA GLU A 3 -2.86 3.56 -18.80
C GLU A 3 -3.71 4.82 -18.69
N GLY A 4 -3.18 5.96 -19.13
CA GLY A 4 -3.86 7.25 -19.05
C GLY A 4 -4.35 7.57 -17.63
N ASN A 5 -5.64 7.87 -17.50
CA ASN A 5 -6.27 8.21 -16.21
C ASN A 5 -6.33 7.04 -15.21
N ARG A 6 -5.98 5.82 -15.63
CA ARG A 6 -5.90 4.63 -14.78
C ARG A 6 -4.46 4.26 -14.39
N ARG A 7 -3.48 5.08 -14.77
CA ARG A 7 -2.06 4.82 -14.50
C ARG A 7 -1.72 5.12 -13.04
N ILE A 8 -1.29 4.08 -12.31
CA ILE A 8 -0.69 4.22 -10.98
C ILE A 8 0.65 4.95 -11.12
N GLN A 9 0.89 5.92 -10.25
CA GLN A 9 2.21 6.53 -10.11
C GLN A 9 2.88 5.97 -8.86
N LYS A 10 4.17 5.69 -8.96
CA LYS A 10 4.97 5.16 -7.86
C LYS A 10 6.36 5.78 -7.86
N ALA A 11 6.88 6.04 -6.68
CA ALA A 11 8.25 6.49 -6.47
C ALA A 11 8.85 5.71 -5.31
N VAL A 12 10.15 5.42 -5.40
CA VAL A 12 10.91 4.78 -4.33
C VAL A 12 12.21 5.54 -4.16
N SER A 13 12.59 5.81 -2.91
CA SER A 13 13.87 6.41 -2.56
C SER A 13 14.55 5.60 -1.45
N ALA A 14 15.87 5.65 -1.45
CA ALA A 14 16.72 5.03 -0.44
C ALA A 14 17.46 6.12 0.35
N THR A 15 17.70 5.87 1.64
CA THR A 15 18.48 6.72 2.54
C THR A 15 19.89 6.14 2.68
N ASP A 16 20.90 7.02 2.62
CA ASP A 16 22.33 6.67 2.77
C ASP A 16 22.86 5.56 1.85
N GLY A 17 22.29 5.44 0.66
CA GLY A 17 22.72 4.46 -0.33
C GLY A 17 22.01 4.60 -1.67
N LYS A 18 22.35 3.72 -2.61
CA LYS A 18 21.73 3.70 -3.93
C LYS A 18 20.39 2.97 -3.88
N ASN A 19 19.37 3.49 -4.58
CA ASN A 19 18.12 2.77 -4.80
C ASN A 19 18.29 1.70 -5.89
N THR A 20 19.07 0.67 -5.59
CA THR A 20 19.33 -0.48 -6.46
C THR A 20 19.28 -1.76 -5.64
N THR A 21 18.90 -2.86 -6.28
CA THR A 21 18.81 -4.18 -5.63
C THR A 21 20.07 -4.53 -4.83
N MET A 22 19.89 -5.02 -3.60
CA MET A 22 20.96 -5.42 -2.67
C MET A 22 21.91 -4.30 -2.21
N ALA A 23 21.62 -3.03 -2.48
CA ALA A 23 22.42 -1.94 -1.94
C ALA A 23 22.28 -1.84 -0.41
N HIS A 24 23.38 -1.50 0.26
CA HIS A 24 23.35 -1.12 1.65
C HIS A 24 22.69 0.26 1.79
N VAL A 25 21.61 0.35 2.57
CA VAL A 25 20.81 1.55 2.82
C VAL A 25 20.39 1.57 4.28
N THR A 26 20.20 2.75 4.88
CA THR A 26 19.72 2.87 6.27
C THR A 26 18.19 2.93 6.35
N GLY A 27 17.52 3.18 5.22
CA GLY A 27 16.08 3.25 5.12
C GLY A 27 15.63 3.37 3.67
N TRP A 28 14.33 3.24 3.46
CA TRP A 28 13.69 3.47 2.17
C TRP A 28 12.29 4.03 2.38
N ARG A 29 11.79 4.73 1.35
CA ARG A 29 10.42 5.23 1.28
C ARG A 29 9.81 4.81 -0.04
N ALA A 30 8.58 4.30 0.00
CA ALA A 30 7.76 4.09 -1.17
C ALA A 30 6.54 5.00 -1.12
N GLU A 31 6.23 5.61 -2.24
CA GLU A 31 5.07 6.47 -2.41
C GLU A 31 4.25 5.96 -3.60
N VAL A 32 2.94 5.89 -3.42
CA VAL A 32 2.01 5.38 -4.43
C VAL A 32 0.83 6.31 -4.54
N PHE A 33 0.50 6.70 -5.75
CA PHE A 33 -0.74 7.38 -6.08
C PHE A 33 -1.63 6.44 -6.91
N ILE A 34 -2.82 6.17 -6.39
CA ILE A 34 -3.84 5.32 -7.01
C ILE A 34 -4.95 6.22 -7.55
N PRO A 35 -5.10 6.37 -8.88
CA PRO A 35 -6.19 7.18 -9.44
C PRO A 35 -7.56 6.58 -9.10
N TYR A 36 -8.53 7.42 -8.74
CA TYR A 36 -9.89 6.97 -8.45
C TYR A 36 -10.57 6.30 -9.66
N GLU A 37 -10.25 6.69 -10.89
CA GLU A 37 -10.74 6.04 -12.11
C GLU A 37 -10.37 4.54 -12.16
N LEU A 38 -9.25 4.18 -11.52
CA LEU A 38 -8.82 2.79 -11.46
C LEU A 38 -9.71 1.93 -10.56
N LEU A 39 -10.37 2.55 -9.58
CA LEU A 39 -11.18 1.86 -8.57
C LEU A 39 -12.60 1.53 -9.04
N LYS A 40 -13.04 2.00 -10.22
CA LYS A 40 -14.35 1.60 -10.78
C LYS A 40 -14.42 0.07 -10.96
N PRO A 41 -15.52 -0.59 -10.56
CA PRO A 41 -16.82 -0.04 -10.18
C PRO A 41 -17.06 0.07 -8.66
N LEU A 42 -16.00 0.17 -7.83
CA LEU A 42 -16.17 0.35 -6.40
C LEU A 42 -17.02 1.61 -6.12
N ARG A 43 -18.02 1.44 -5.26
CA ARG A 43 -18.85 2.56 -4.77
C ARG A 43 -18.05 3.40 -3.78
N ASN A 44 -18.50 4.63 -3.51
CA ASN A 44 -17.84 5.54 -2.58
C ASN A 44 -16.45 6.05 -3.03
N THR A 45 -16.32 6.30 -4.34
CA THR A 45 -15.10 6.83 -4.98
C THR A 45 -15.47 7.96 -5.97
N PRO A 46 -14.83 9.14 -5.94
CA PRO A 46 -13.85 9.59 -4.95
C PRO A 46 -14.47 9.69 -3.54
N PRO A 47 -13.68 9.54 -2.48
CA PRO A 47 -14.16 9.74 -1.12
C PRO A 47 -14.42 11.23 -0.89
N GLU A 48 -15.54 11.54 -0.24
CA GLU A 48 -15.85 12.85 0.35
C GLU A 48 -15.44 12.89 1.83
N SER A 49 -15.42 14.09 2.44
CA SER A 49 -15.19 14.25 3.88
C SER A 49 -16.15 13.37 4.70
N GLY A 50 -15.62 12.63 5.67
CA GLY A 50 -16.33 11.62 6.46
C GLY A 50 -16.50 10.25 5.77
N SER A 51 -16.07 10.08 4.51
CA SER A 51 -16.12 8.78 3.84
C SER A 51 -15.31 7.73 4.59
N ARG A 52 -15.80 6.50 4.61
CA ARG A 52 -15.17 5.37 5.33
C ARG A 52 -14.79 4.27 4.36
N TRP A 53 -13.51 3.93 4.27
CA TRP A 53 -13.04 2.79 3.49
C TRP A 53 -12.47 1.71 4.41
N ARG A 54 -12.75 0.44 4.09
CA ARG A 54 -12.08 -0.71 4.72
C ARG A 54 -10.78 -0.97 3.98
N ALA A 55 -9.66 -0.91 4.69
CA ALA A 55 -8.33 -1.11 4.10
C ALA A 55 -7.35 -1.72 5.11
N ASN A 56 -6.23 -2.20 4.58
CA ASN A 56 -5.07 -2.55 5.38
C ASN A 56 -3.77 -2.21 4.64
N PHE A 57 -2.67 -2.12 5.38
CA PHE A 57 -1.33 -1.90 4.85
C PHE A 57 -0.40 -2.98 5.39
N TYR A 58 0.39 -3.56 4.51
CA TYR A 58 1.30 -4.65 4.84
C TYR A 58 2.73 -4.30 4.43
N ARG A 59 3.70 -4.72 5.24
CA ARG A 59 5.11 -4.81 4.87
C ARG A 59 5.53 -6.26 5.01
N VAL A 60 6.23 -6.79 4.03
CA VAL A 60 6.75 -8.15 4.06
C VAL A 60 8.20 -8.10 3.61
N ASP A 61 9.10 -8.43 4.53
CA ASP A 61 10.54 -8.47 4.29
C ASP A 61 11.00 -9.92 4.18
N TYR A 62 11.92 -10.17 3.25
CA TYR A 62 12.50 -11.48 2.97
C TYR A 62 13.99 -11.46 3.29
N ASP A 63 14.32 -11.55 4.58
CA ASP A 63 15.70 -11.45 5.06
C ASP A 63 16.27 -12.83 5.34
N HIS A 64 17.33 -13.21 4.61
CA HIS A 64 18.09 -14.45 4.86
C HIS A 64 17.20 -15.69 5.06
N SER A 65 16.27 -15.94 4.13
CA SER A 65 15.27 -17.03 4.16
C SER A 65 14.20 -16.96 5.26
N ARG A 66 14.16 -15.88 6.04
CA ARG A 66 13.08 -15.58 6.99
C ARG A 66 12.12 -14.57 6.38
N ILE A 67 10.84 -14.78 6.66
CA ILE A 67 9.78 -13.86 6.26
C ILE A 67 9.36 -13.09 7.51
N THR A 68 9.46 -11.77 7.47
CA THR A 68 8.94 -10.89 8.52
C THR A 68 7.79 -10.09 7.95
N GLY A 69 6.60 -10.23 8.56
CA GLY A 69 5.39 -9.54 8.14
C GLY A 69 4.92 -8.54 9.18
N TRP A 70 4.47 -7.38 8.71
CA TRP A 70 3.78 -6.37 9.51
C TRP A 70 2.44 -6.03 8.87
N ASP A 71 1.47 -5.72 9.72
CA ASP A 71 0.13 -5.28 9.37
C ASP A 71 -0.24 -4.04 10.19
N TRP A 72 -0.92 -3.07 9.55
CA TRP A 72 -1.46 -1.92 10.26
C TRP A 72 -2.66 -2.30 11.13
N ALA A 73 -3.59 -3.05 10.57
CA ALA A 73 -4.69 -3.68 11.28
C ALA A 73 -4.49 -5.20 11.33
N ARG A 74 -4.52 -5.78 12.53
CA ARG A 74 -4.29 -7.22 12.69
C ARG A 74 -5.36 -8.05 11.98
N VAL A 75 -4.90 -8.93 11.10
CA VAL A 75 -5.72 -9.93 10.39
C VAL A 75 -5.36 -11.34 10.86
N GLY A 76 -6.16 -12.33 10.47
CA GLY A 76 -5.88 -13.73 10.74
C GLY A 76 -4.73 -14.29 9.88
N PRO A 77 -4.74 -15.59 9.55
CA PRO A 77 -3.65 -16.24 8.83
C PRO A 77 -3.49 -15.77 7.36
N SER A 78 -4.40 -14.92 6.86
CA SER A 78 -4.42 -14.46 5.47
C SER A 78 -4.52 -12.95 5.41
N PHE A 79 -3.71 -12.33 4.53
CA PHE A 79 -3.82 -10.91 4.19
C PHE A 79 -5.11 -10.55 3.43
N HIS A 80 -5.84 -11.56 2.94
CA HIS A 80 -7.11 -11.42 2.24
C HIS A 80 -8.32 -11.53 3.17
N ASP A 81 -8.15 -11.24 4.46
CA ASP A 81 -9.22 -11.23 5.46
C ASP A 81 -9.87 -9.85 5.59
N PHE A 82 -10.68 -9.49 4.58
CA PHE A 82 -11.29 -8.16 4.48
C PHE A 82 -12.23 -7.81 5.66
N ASN A 83 -12.73 -8.82 6.38
CA ASN A 83 -13.58 -8.62 7.56
C ASN A 83 -12.81 -7.97 8.72
N ASN A 84 -11.50 -8.15 8.78
CA ASN A 84 -10.62 -7.63 9.83
C ASN A 84 -9.81 -6.39 9.41
N PHE A 85 -10.09 -5.82 8.23
CA PHE A 85 -9.45 -4.59 7.78
C PHE A 85 -9.78 -3.40 8.71
N GLY A 86 -8.83 -2.49 8.88
CA GLY A 86 -9.08 -1.22 9.55
C GLY A 86 -10.02 -0.32 8.77
N THR A 87 -10.26 0.89 9.29
CA THR A 87 -11.08 1.91 8.60
C THR A 87 -10.27 3.16 8.35
N LEU A 88 -10.18 3.58 7.10
CA LEU A 88 -9.70 4.91 6.70
C LEU A 88 -10.91 5.86 6.74
N ILE A 89 -10.77 6.98 7.45
CA ILE A 89 -11.74 8.07 7.48
C ILE A 89 -11.12 9.23 6.70
N PHE A 90 -11.80 9.68 5.66
CA PHE A 90 -11.35 10.76 4.80
C PHE A 90 -11.84 12.10 5.33
N GLU A 91 -11.05 13.16 5.14
CA GLU A 91 -11.35 14.54 5.56
C GLU A 91 -11.43 15.46 4.34
#